data_AF-A0A427YXC3-F1
#
_entry.id   AF-A0A427YXC3-F1
#
_cell.length_a   1.000
_cell.length_b   1.000
_cell.length_c   1.000
_cell.angle_alpha   90.00
_cell.angle_beta   90.00
_cell.angle_gamma   90.00
#
_symmetry.space_group_name_H-M   'P 1'
#
loop_
_entity.id
_entity.type
_entity.pdbx_description
1 polymer ?
#
loop_
_entity_poly.entity_id
_entity_poly.type
_entity_poly.pdbx_seq_one_letter_code
_entity_poly.pdbx_strand_id
1 'polypeptide(L)'
;MTSPSTTPSSGKRQSVPNPTYQAIPRPSTRYTSFREFYPFYLGEHSHPVCRRLHLVGTGIATLVLARVGLSLVPRVISLLAESIPGPGTTRWLRDLASTLQPLQLAGPVWRYLVGAIVPAYAAAWVGHFFFEKNRPATFTYPVYSLMGDVTMLWEVVSMQRAP
;
A
#
# COMPACT_ATOMS: atom_id res chain seq x y z
N MET A 1 25.49 22.17 -48.21
CA MET A 1 24.51 21.10 -48.43
C MET A 1 23.67 20.99 -47.17
N THR A 2 22.48 21.59 -47.22
CA THR A 2 21.45 21.49 -46.18
C THR A 2 20.67 20.20 -46.39
N SER A 3 20.57 19.36 -45.36
CA SER A 3 19.54 18.33 -45.29
C SER A 3 18.51 18.77 -44.26
N PRO A 4 17.22 18.91 -44.63
CA PRO A 4 16.15 19.24 -43.71
C PRO A 4 15.40 18.00 -43.21
N SER A 5 14.92 18.09 -41.95
CA SER A 5 13.69 17.44 -41.42
C SER A 5 13.73 15.91 -41.24
N THR A 6 13.07 15.26 -40.28
CA THR A 6 11.78 15.53 -39.62
C THR A 6 11.66 14.82 -38.25
N THR A 7 10.91 15.49 -37.37
CA THR A 7 10.25 15.15 -36.09
C THR A 7 9.37 13.86 -36.12
N PRO A 8 8.74 13.33 -35.02
CA PRO A 8 8.37 14.00 -33.76
C PRO A 8 8.57 13.23 -32.43
N SER A 9 8.62 14.02 -31.35
CA SER A 9 8.23 13.68 -29.98
C SER A 9 6.99 12.77 -29.92
N SER A 10 7.18 11.46 -29.68
CA SER A 10 6.07 10.55 -29.36
C SER A 10 5.61 10.78 -27.93
N GLY A 11 4.32 11.08 -27.76
CA GLY A 11 3.68 11.44 -26.50
C GLY A 11 4.04 10.53 -25.32
N LYS A 12 4.31 11.17 -24.18
CA LYS A 12 4.55 10.55 -22.87
C LYS A 12 3.37 9.68 -22.44
N ARG A 13 3.31 8.42 -22.89
CA ARG A 13 2.94 7.35 -21.95
C ARG A 13 4.10 7.31 -20.98
N GLN A 14 3.90 7.78 -19.75
CA GLN A 14 4.89 7.54 -18.71
C GLN A 14 5.01 6.03 -18.59
N SER A 15 6.09 5.46 -19.10
CA SER A 15 6.44 4.08 -18.78
C SER A 15 6.59 4.03 -17.26
N VAL A 16 5.88 3.12 -16.61
CA VAL A 16 6.01 2.94 -15.17
C VAL A 16 7.49 2.76 -14.80
N PRO A 17 7.97 3.28 -13.65
CA PRO A 17 9.38 3.21 -13.29
C PRO A 17 9.88 1.76 -13.29
N ASN A 18 11.05 1.44 -13.86
CA ASN A 18 11.58 0.07 -13.93
C ASN A 18 10.51 -0.99 -14.32
N PRO A 19 9.99 -0.97 -15.56
CA PRO A 19 8.85 -1.78 -15.97
C PRO A 19 9.13 -3.29 -15.98
N THR A 20 10.41 -3.66 -16.02
CA THR A 20 10.88 -5.05 -16.09
C THR A 20 11.40 -5.58 -14.75
N TYR A 21 11.31 -4.79 -13.67
CA TYR A 21 11.90 -5.14 -12.37
C TYR A 21 13.38 -5.51 -12.46
N GLN A 22 14.12 -4.86 -13.35
CA GLN A 22 15.54 -5.09 -13.51
C GLN A 22 16.26 -4.71 -12.21
N ALA A 23 17.13 -5.59 -11.71
CA ALA A 23 17.94 -5.30 -10.53
C ALA A 23 18.85 -4.08 -10.79
N ILE A 24 18.79 -3.10 -9.89
CA ILE A 24 19.61 -1.88 -9.94
C ILE A 24 20.56 -1.92 -8.74
N PRO A 25 21.89 -1.75 -8.93
CA PRO A 25 22.82 -1.69 -7.82
C PRO A 25 22.51 -0.51 -6.89
N ARG A 26 22.70 -0.73 -5.58
CA ARG A 26 22.56 0.36 -4.61
C ARG A 26 23.66 1.42 -4.83
N PRO A 27 23.32 2.71 -4.92
CA PRO A 27 24.31 3.78 -5.06
C PRO A 27 25.15 3.93 -3.79
N SER A 28 26.32 4.56 -3.92
CA SER A 28 27.18 4.91 -2.78
C SER A 28 26.61 6.04 -1.91
N THR A 29 25.77 6.90 -2.49
CA THR A 29 25.04 7.97 -1.80
C THR A 29 23.63 7.51 -1.41
N ARG A 30 23.04 8.13 -0.37
CA ARG A 30 21.65 7.85 0.00
C ARG A 30 20.67 8.47 -0.99
N TYR A 31 19.54 7.79 -1.21
CA TYR A 31 18.41 8.37 -1.95
C TYR A 31 17.82 9.56 -1.21
N THR A 32 17.50 10.62 -1.95
CA THR A 32 16.96 11.86 -1.38
C THR A 32 15.46 12.03 -1.63
N SER A 33 14.91 11.23 -2.56
CA SER A 33 13.49 11.23 -2.87
C SER A 33 12.96 9.83 -3.17
N PHE A 34 11.66 9.64 -2.94
CA PHE A 34 10.99 8.39 -3.30
C PHE A 34 11.06 8.10 -4.81
N ARG A 35 11.02 9.14 -5.64
CA ARG A 35 11.09 9.01 -7.11
C ARG A 35 12.41 8.39 -7.58
N GLU A 36 13.52 8.70 -6.90
CA GLU A 36 14.83 8.09 -7.17
C GLU A 36 14.95 6.68 -6.59
N PHE A 37 14.34 6.45 -5.43
CA PHE A 37 14.36 5.17 -4.73
C PHE A 37 13.52 4.09 -5.42
N TYR A 38 12.32 4.45 -5.92
CA TYR A 38 11.32 3.48 -6.35
C TYR A 38 11.76 2.56 -7.51
N PRO A 39 12.48 3.03 -8.55
CA PRO A 39 13.05 2.14 -9.56
C PRO A 39 13.99 1.08 -8.97
N PHE A 40 14.82 1.45 -7.99
CA PHE A 40 15.70 0.53 -7.27
C PHE A 40 14.90 -0.46 -6.44
N TYR A 41 13.88 0.03 -5.72
CA TYR A 41 12.98 -0.80 -4.93
C TYR A 41 12.34 -1.91 -5.76
N LEU A 42 11.85 -1.59 -6.95
CA LEU A 42 11.27 -2.58 -7.86
C LEU A 42 12.31 -3.62 -8.30
N GLY A 43 13.57 -3.20 -8.51
CA GLY A 43 14.67 -4.10 -8.82
C GLY A 43 15.02 -5.08 -7.69
N GLU A 44 14.79 -4.70 -6.43
CA GLU A 44 14.93 -5.58 -5.26
C GLU A 44 13.82 -6.65 -5.17
N HIS A 45 12.87 -6.64 -6.12
CA HIS A 45 11.81 -7.63 -6.26
C HIS A 45 11.78 -8.15 -7.71
N SER A 46 12.96 -8.48 -8.25
CA SER A 46 13.11 -9.00 -9.61
C SER A 46 12.42 -10.37 -9.76
N HIS A 47 12.39 -11.18 -8.70
CA HIS A 47 11.75 -12.48 -8.71
C HIS A 47 10.21 -12.40 -8.59
N PRO A 48 9.42 -13.01 -9.50
CA PRO A 48 7.95 -12.93 -9.48
C PRO A 48 7.29 -13.42 -8.19
N VAL A 49 7.85 -14.46 -7.56
CA VAL A 49 7.32 -14.95 -6.28
C VAL A 49 7.55 -13.93 -5.16
N CYS A 50 8.68 -13.24 -5.14
CA CYS A 50 8.97 -12.20 -4.16
C CYS A 50 7.90 -11.08 -4.26
N ARG A 51 7.65 -10.58 -5.48
CA ARG A 51 6.60 -9.57 -5.73
C ARG A 51 5.22 -10.02 -5.28
N ARG A 52 4.80 -11.22 -5.68
CA ARG A 52 3.47 -11.74 -5.31
C ARG A 52 3.31 -11.87 -3.81
N LEU A 53 4.35 -12.29 -3.09
CA LEU A 53 4.32 -12.35 -1.62
C LEU A 53 4.15 -10.95 -1.01
N HIS A 54 4.88 -9.95 -1.50
CA HIS A 54 4.70 -8.56 -1.08
C HIS A 54 3.30 -8.03 -1.38
N LEU A 55 2.77 -8.30 -2.58
CA LEU A 55 1.43 -7.89 -2.99
C LEU A 55 0.35 -8.51 -2.11
N VAL A 56 0.45 -9.81 -1.81
CA VAL A 56 -0.48 -10.52 -0.93
C VAL A 56 -0.39 -9.98 0.50
N GLY A 57 0.82 -9.85 1.05
CA GLY A 57 1.04 -9.35 2.40
C GLY A 57 0.53 -7.92 2.59
N THR A 58 0.88 -7.03 1.66
CA THR A 58 0.43 -5.63 1.67
C THR A 58 -1.09 -5.54 1.47
N GLY A 59 -1.66 -6.33 0.55
CA GLY A 59 -3.09 -6.38 0.32
C GLY A 59 -3.88 -6.80 1.57
N ILE A 60 -3.43 -7.84 2.27
CA ILE A 60 -4.03 -8.26 3.56
C ILE A 60 -3.95 -7.13 4.57
N ALA A 61 -2.79 -6.50 4.74
CA ALA A 61 -2.62 -5.39 5.67
C ALA A 61 -3.55 -4.22 5.33
N THR A 62 -3.66 -3.83 4.06
CA THR A 62 -4.57 -2.78 3.61
C THR A 62 -6.04 -3.11 3.92
N LEU A 63 -6.49 -4.33 3.64
CA LEU A 63 -7.86 -4.76 3.93
C LEU A 63 -8.17 -4.75 5.43
N VAL A 64 -7.22 -5.20 6.25
CA VAL A 64 -7.40 -5.19 7.71
C VAL A 64 -7.44 -3.76 8.25
N LEU A 65 -6.57 -2.87 7.79
CA LEU A 65 -6.59 -1.45 8.17
C LEU A 65 -7.89 -0.77 7.73
N ALA A 66 -8.38 -1.06 6.52
CA ALA A 66 -9.67 -0.58 6.05
C ALA A 66 -10.82 -1.09 6.94
N ARG A 67 -10.79 -2.37 7.35
CA ARG A 67 -11.76 -2.96 8.27
C ARG A 67 -11.74 -2.30 9.66
N VAL A 68 -10.56 -1.95 10.17
CA VAL A 68 -10.41 -1.18 11.42
C VAL A 68 -11.00 0.22 11.25
N GLY A 69 -10.68 0.94 10.17
CA GLY A 69 -11.26 2.25 9.90
C GLY A 69 -12.79 2.23 9.78
N LEU A 70 -13.34 1.26 9.04
CA LEU A 70 -14.78 1.06 8.89
C LEU A 70 -15.48 0.82 10.23
N SER A 71 -14.81 0.17 11.19
CA SER A 71 -15.36 -0.08 12.52
C SER A 71 -15.60 1.18 13.35
N LEU A 72 -14.95 2.30 12.99
CA LEU A 72 -15.11 3.58 13.68
C LEU A 72 -16.41 4.30 13.27
N VAL A 73 -16.99 3.96 12.12
CA VAL A 73 -18.20 4.61 11.58
C VAL A 73 -19.37 4.59 12.57
N PRO A 74 -19.86 3.43 13.05
CA PRO A 74 -20.94 3.41 14.03
C PRO A 74 -20.58 4.17 15.32
N ARG A 75 -19.32 4.13 15.75
CA ARG A 75 -18.86 4.83 16.97
C ARG A 75 -18.92 6.34 16.82
N VAL A 76 -18.48 6.88 15.69
CA VAL A 76 -18.56 8.31 15.39
C VAL A 76 -20.02 8.77 15.31
N ILE A 77 -20.90 7.99 14.65
CA ILE A 77 -22.33 8.32 14.55
C ILE A 77 -22.97 8.35 15.95
N SER A 78 -22.66 7.38 16.83
CA SER A 78 -23.15 7.39 18.22
C SER A 78 -22.70 8.64 18.98
N LEU A 79 -21.42 9.02 18.89
CA LEU A 79 -20.90 10.22 19.56
C LEU A 79 -21.56 11.51 19.04
N LEU A 80 -21.79 11.59 17.73
CA LEU A 80 -22.53 12.72 17.14
C LEU A 80 -23.97 12.77 17.64
N ALA A 81 -24.66 11.62 17.71
CA ALA A 81 -26.03 11.53 18.22
C ALA A 81 -26.15 11.94 19.69
N GLU A 82 -25.12 11.69 20.51
CA GLU A 82 -25.04 12.09 21.91
C GLU A 82 -24.73 13.58 22.08
N SER A 83 -24.03 14.20 21.12
CA SER A 83 -23.63 15.61 21.18
C SER A 83 -24.76 16.61 20.85
N ILE A 84 -25.88 16.17 20.28
CA ILE A 84 -26.99 17.04 19.84
C ILE A 84 -28.17 16.94 20.84
N PRO A 85 -28.61 18.05 21.47
CA PRO A 85 -29.75 18.06 22.38
C PRO A 85 -31.08 17.74 21.69
N GLY A 86 -31.94 16.97 22.37
CA GLY A 86 -33.31 16.70 21.93
C GLY A 86 -33.51 15.29 21.37
N PRO A 87 -34.30 14.41 22.03
CA PRO A 87 -34.44 13.01 21.64
C PRO A 87 -35.14 12.79 20.30
N GLY A 88 -35.90 13.78 19.81
CA GLY A 88 -36.54 13.74 18.48
C GLY A 88 -35.57 13.97 17.32
N THR A 89 -34.56 14.82 17.51
CA THR A 89 -33.64 15.27 16.44
C THR A 89 -32.59 14.22 16.09
N THR A 90 -32.22 13.35 17.03
CA THR A 90 -31.12 12.37 16.89
C THR A 90 -31.56 10.91 16.83
N ARG A 91 -32.87 10.62 16.82
CA ARG A 91 -33.39 9.25 16.78
C ARG A 91 -32.86 8.48 15.57
N TRP A 92 -32.92 9.08 14.38
CA TRP A 92 -32.44 8.46 13.14
C TRP A 92 -30.94 8.18 13.14
N LEU A 93 -30.12 9.00 13.81
CA LEU A 93 -28.68 8.76 13.97
C LEU A 93 -28.41 7.54 14.86
N ARG A 94 -29.17 7.38 15.95
CA ARG A 94 -29.06 6.22 16.84
C ARG A 94 -29.50 4.94 16.14
N ASP A 95 -30.61 4.98 15.40
CA ASP A 95 -31.11 3.84 14.63
C ASP A 95 -30.08 3.44 13.55
N LEU A 96 -29.50 4.41 12.86
CA LEU A 96 -28.42 4.18 11.90
C LEU A 96 -27.17 3.57 12.56
N ALA A 97 -26.72 4.10 13.70
CA ALA A 97 -25.58 3.56 14.43
C ALA A 97 -25.82 2.10 14.86
N SER A 98 -27.03 1.77 15.33
CA SER A 98 -27.40 0.41 15.73
C SER A 98 -27.43 -0.55 14.53
N THR A 99 -27.93 -0.09 13.38
CA THR A 99 -27.94 -0.87 12.13
C THR A 99 -26.52 -1.18 11.66
N LEU A 100 -25.59 -0.23 11.85
CA LEU A 100 -24.19 -0.38 11.48
C LEU A 100 -23.32 -1.04 12.57
N GLN A 101 -23.89 -1.42 13.71
CA GLN A 101 -23.17 -2.04 14.82
C GLN A 101 -22.40 -3.33 14.42
N PRO A 102 -22.87 -4.19 13.48
CA PRO A 102 -22.08 -5.32 12.98
C PRO A 102 -20.74 -4.94 12.33
N LEU A 103 -20.55 -3.67 11.94
CA LEU A 103 -19.25 -3.16 11.46
C LEU A 103 -18.23 -2.97 12.58
N GLN A 104 -18.61 -3.01 13.86
CA GLN A 104 -17.65 -2.95 14.95
C GLN A 104 -16.72 -4.18 14.95
N LEU A 105 -15.53 -4.04 15.52
CA LEU A 105 -14.57 -5.15 15.61
C LEU A 105 -15.01 -6.15 16.69
N ALA A 106 -14.81 -7.43 16.41
CA ALA A 106 -14.98 -8.48 17.40
C ALA A 106 -13.71 -8.51 18.29
N GLY A 107 -13.78 -7.86 19.45
CA GLY A 107 -12.67 -7.80 20.39
C GLY A 107 -11.71 -6.62 20.15
N PRO A 108 -10.52 -6.64 20.80
CA PRO A 108 -9.65 -5.47 20.83
C PRO A 108 -8.92 -5.24 19.50
N VAL A 109 -8.77 -3.96 19.13
CA VAL A 109 -8.16 -3.51 17.87
C VAL A 109 -6.77 -4.08 17.62
N TRP A 110 -5.97 -4.30 18.67
CA TRP A 110 -4.60 -4.80 18.54
C TRP A 110 -4.53 -6.17 17.86
N ARG A 111 -5.55 -7.03 17.99
CA ARG A 111 -5.60 -8.34 17.31
C ARG A 111 -5.60 -8.18 15.79
N TYR A 112 -6.33 -7.17 15.30
CA TYR A 112 -6.37 -6.83 13.89
C TYR A 112 -5.06 -6.21 13.44
N LEU A 113 -4.46 -5.32 14.25
CA LEU A 113 -3.16 -4.73 13.92
C LEU A 113 -2.05 -5.80 13.83
N VAL A 114 -2.02 -6.76 14.76
CA VAL A 114 -1.12 -7.91 14.69
C VAL A 114 -1.41 -8.75 13.45
N GLY A 115 -2.69 -9.01 13.16
CA GLY A 115 -3.13 -9.72 11.95
C GLY A 115 -2.82 -8.99 10.64
N ALA A 116 -2.59 -7.68 10.66
CA ALA A 116 -2.12 -6.91 9.51
C ALA A 116 -0.60 -6.97 9.37
N ILE A 117 0.11 -6.72 10.47
CA ILE A 117 1.57 -6.53 10.46
C ILE A 117 2.30 -7.86 10.30
N VAL A 118 1.96 -8.89 11.09
CA VAL A 118 2.73 -10.14 11.12
C VAL A 118 2.71 -10.85 9.77
N PRO A 119 1.55 -11.05 9.10
CA PRO A 119 1.54 -11.70 7.80
C PRO A 119 2.24 -10.89 6.71
N ALA A 120 2.13 -9.56 6.74
CA ALA A 120 2.80 -8.69 5.77
C ALA A 120 4.33 -8.81 5.87
N TYR A 121 4.88 -8.71 7.08
CA TYR A 121 6.32 -8.88 7.30
C TYR A 121 6.79 -10.30 6.99
N ALA A 122 6.03 -11.33 7.40
CA ALA A 122 6.36 -12.71 7.10
C ALA A 122 6.45 -12.96 5.58
N ALA A 123 5.45 -12.50 4.82
CA ALA A 123 5.45 -12.63 3.37
C ALA A 123 6.63 -11.90 2.72
N ALA A 124 6.91 -10.67 3.15
CA ALA A 124 8.02 -9.87 2.65
C ALA A 124 9.39 -10.55 2.89
N TRP A 125 9.63 -11.02 4.11
CA TRP A 125 10.88 -11.70 4.47
C TRP A 125 11.04 -13.03 3.74
N VAL A 126 9.96 -13.79 3.56
CA VAL A 126 10.01 -15.02 2.75
C VAL A 126 10.43 -14.70 1.32
N GLY A 127 9.86 -13.63 0.73
CA GLY A 127 10.26 -13.13 -0.59
C GLY A 127 11.75 -12.80 -0.68
N HIS A 128 12.21 -11.92 0.20
CA HIS A 128 13.58 -11.42 0.18
C HIS A 128 14.63 -12.49 0.51
N PHE A 129 14.41 -13.33 1.52
CA PHE A 129 15.47 -14.25 1.97
C PHE A 129 15.53 -15.56 1.19
N PHE A 130 14.39 -16.07 0.71
CA PHE A 130 14.36 -17.38 0.02
C PHE A 130 14.39 -17.26 -1.50
N PHE A 131 13.77 -16.23 -2.06
CA PHE A 131 13.68 -16.06 -3.52
C PHE A 131 14.70 -15.05 -4.05
N GLU A 132 14.68 -13.83 -3.54
CA GLU A 132 15.60 -12.79 -4.01
C GLU A 132 17.02 -12.95 -3.45
N LYS A 133 17.15 -13.55 -2.26
CA LYS A 133 18.39 -13.73 -1.52
C LYS A 133 19.14 -12.41 -1.26
N ASN A 134 18.39 -11.33 -1.05
CA ASN A 134 18.93 -10.01 -0.71
C ASN A 134 18.51 -9.58 0.70
N ARG A 135 19.07 -8.47 1.17
CA ARG A 135 18.66 -7.84 2.43
C ARG A 135 17.61 -6.76 2.12
N PRO A 136 16.41 -6.83 2.71
CA PRO A 136 15.35 -5.87 2.47
C PRO A 136 15.81 -4.41 2.57
N ALA A 137 15.38 -3.58 1.62
CA ALA A 137 15.67 -2.14 1.62
C ALA A 137 15.08 -1.43 2.86
N THR A 138 14.05 -2.00 3.50
CA THR A 138 13.42 -1.51 4.74
C THR A 138 14.42 -1.21 5.85
N PHE A 139 15.51 -1.98 5.96
CA PHE A 139 16.52 -1.74 7.00
C PHE A 139 17.30 -0.43 6.80
N THR A 140 17.33 0.11 5.58
CA THR A 140 17.98 1.38 5.27
C THR A 140 16.96 2.51 5.06
N TYR A 141 15.83 2.19 4.42
CA TYR A 141 14.77 3.12 4.02
C TYR A 141 13.39 2.60 4.43
N PRO A 142 13.05 2.59 5.74
CA PRO A 142 11.82 1.96 6.22
C PRO A 142 10.56 2.59 5.64
N VAL A 143 10.49 3.93 5.63
CA VAL A 143 9.34 4.67 5.10
C VAL A 143 9.19 4.49 3.59
N TYR A 144 10.29 4.61 2.82
CA TYR A 144 10.22 4.45 1.37
C TYR A 144 9.91 3.02 0.94
N SER A 145 10.35 2.02 1.70
CA SER A 145 10.03 0.62 1.40
C SER A 145 8.54 0.35 1.60
N LEU A 146 7.95 0.85 2.70
CA LEU A 146 6.51 0.77 2.92
C LEU A 146 5.73 1.51 1.81
N MET A 147 6.16 2.70 1.43
CA MET A 147 5.57 3.43 0.30
C MET A 147 5.72 2.65 -1.01
N GLY A 148 6.85 1.96 -1.20
CA GLY A 148 7.13 1.11 -2.35
C GLY A 148 6.16 -0.06 -2.45
N ASP A 149 5.89 -0.76 -1.34
CA ASP A 149 4.88 -1.83 -1.27
C ASP A 149 3.49 -1.34 -1.65
N VAL A 150 3.04 -0.22 -1.07
CA VAL A 150 1.72 0.36 -1.35
C VAL A 150 1.62 0.85 -2.80
N THR A 151 2.69 1.45 -3.33
CA THR A 151 2.73 1.95 -4.71
C THR A 151 2.72 0.80 -5.71
N MET A 152 3.51 -0.26 -5.45
CA MET A 152 3.51 -1.46 -6.28
C MET A 152 2.15 -2.17 -6.25
N LEU A 153 1.52 -2.28 -5.08
CA LEU A 153 0.15 -2.80 -4.94
C LEU A 153 -0.84 -1.98 -5.77
N TRP A 154 -0.79 -0.64 -5.65
CA TRP A 154 -1.64 0.24 -6.43
C TRP A 154 -1.44 0.09 -7.94
N GLU A 155 -0.18 0.08 -8.41
CA GLU A 155 0.14 -0.08 -9.83
C GLU A 155 -0.37 -1.42 -10.38
N VAL A 156 -0.33 -2.49 -9.59
CA VAL A 156 -0.87 -3.81 -10.00
C VAL A 156 -2.41 -3.81 -9.99
N VAL A 157 -3.04 -3.34 -8.92
CA VAL A 157 -4.52 -3.32 -8.80
C VAL A 157 -5.17 -2.38 -9.82
N SER A 158 -4.50 -1.27 -10.16
CA SER A 158 -4.93 -0.34 -11.20
C SER A 158 -4.51 -0.74 -12.62
N MET A 159 -3.97 -1.94 -12.81
CA MET A 159 -3.56 -2.51 -14.10
C MET A 159 -2.48 -1.69 -14.85
N GLN A 160 -1.70 -0.90 -14.12
CA GLN A 160 -0.55 -0.15 -14.68
C GLN A 160 0.70 -1.03 -14.77
N ARG A 161 0.78 -2.10 -13.97
CA ARG A 161 1.95 -2.99 -13.83
C ARG A 161 1.51 -4.45 -13.69
N ALA A 162 2.31 -5.36 -14.25
CA ALA A 162 2.15 -6.79 -14.04
C ALA A 162 2.77 -7.24 -12.70
N PRO A 163 2.17 -8.22 -11.99
CA PRO A 163 2.66 -8.71 -10.71
C PRO A 163 3.98 -9.49 -10.77
#